data_AF-A0A7R8ZVY3-F1
#
_entry.id   AF-A0A7R8ZVY3-F1
#
_cell.length_a   1.000
_cell.length_b   1.000
_cell.length_c   1.000
_cell.angle_alpha   90.00
_cell.angle_beta   90.00
_cell.angle_gamma   90.00
#
_symmetry.space_group_name_H-M   'P 1'
#
loop_
_entity.id
_entity.type
_entity.pdbx_description
1 polymer ?
#
loop_
_entity_poly.entity_id
_entity_poly.type
_entity_poly.pdbx_seq_one_letter_code
_entity_poly.pdbx_strand_id
1 'polypeptide(L)'
;MNPDEGELRPQLQDRFGLAVNLSNQYSIEERIEIVELREAFDRWPDEFIEQYEDAQQALIEQVQDAQQTLDIVECPVELRRVIAERCHAANVDGMRGDIVWYRAALAHAAWQG
;
A
#
# COMPACT_ATOMS: atom_id res chain seq x y z
N MET A 1 0.50 14.21 1.26
CA MET A 1 1.03 15.47 1.83
C MET A 1 0.15 16.59 1.31
N ASN A 2 -0.25 17.54 2.14
CA ASN A 2 -0.99 18.71 1.66
C ASN A 2 -0.03 19.55 0.80
N PRO A 3 -0.27 19.73 -0.52
CA PRO A 3 0.62 20.51 -1.38
C PRO A 3 0.82 21.94 -0.88
N ASP A 4 -0.18 22.47 -0.16
CA ASP A 4 -0.19 23.83 0.37
C ASP A 4 0.71 24.01 1.61
N GLU A 5 1.16 22.92 2.24
CA GLU A 5 2.00 22.95 3.45
C GLU A 5 3.51 22.86 3.14
N GLY A 6 3.87 22.80 1.85
CA GLY A 6 5.25 22.66 1.40
C GLY A 6 5.79 21.23 1.51
N GLU A 7 7.04 21.03 1.08
CA GLU A 7 7.66 19.72 1.10
C GLU A 7 8.06 19.27 2.51
N LEU A 8 7.92 17.97 2.78
CA LEU A 8 8.46 17.36 3.99
C LEU A 8 9.96 17.62 4.08
N ARG A 9 10.43 17.93 5.28
CA ARG A 9 11.86 18.05 5.53
C ARG A 9 12.56 16.73 5.18
N PRO A 10 13.72 16.75 4.50
CA PRO A 10 14.41 15.52 4.06
C PRO A 10 14.65 14.50 5.19
N GLN A 11 14.89 14.98 6.42
CA GLN A 11 15.11 14.10 7.59
C GLN A 11 13.88 13.31 8.01
N LEU A 12 12.68 13.79 7.66
CA LEU A 12 11.42 13.10 7.91
C LEU A 12 11.02 12.21 6.74
N GLN A 13 11.30 12.64 5.51
CA GLN A 13 11.00 11.88 4.31
C GLN A 13 11.72 10.53 4.31
N ASP A 14 13.00 10.50 4.65
CA ASP A 14 13.77 9.25 4.77
C ASP A 14 13.23 8.31 5.86
N ARG A 15 12.39 8.82 6.79
CA ARG A 15 11.80 8.00 7.84
C ARG A 15 10.53 7.26 7.44
N PHE A 16 9.91 7.62 6.32
CA PHE A 16 8.77 6.89 5.79
C PHE A 16 9.25 5.75 4.89
N GLY A 17 8.76 4.54 5.14
CA GLY A 17 9.16 3.38 4.34
C GLY A 17 8.53 3.36 2.95
N LEU A 18 7.25 3.72 2.86
CA LEU A 18 6.50 3.72 1.61
C LEU A 18 5.88 5.10 1.40
N ALA A 19 5.84 5.53 0.14
CA ALA A 19 5.15 6.73 -0.30
C ALA A 19 4.18 6.35 -1.41
N VAL A 20 2.92 6.76 -1.26
CA VAL A 20 1.88 6.57 -2.27
C VAL A 20 1.44 7.94 -2.75
N ASN A 21 1.40 8.12 -4.08
CA ASN A 21 0.86 9.32 -4.69
C ASN A 21 -0.58 9.04 -5.11
N LEU A 22 -1.53 9.82 -4.59
CA LEU A 22 -2.95 9.72 -4.94
C LEU A 22 -3.27 10.73 -6.03
N SER A 23 -3.88 10.26 -7.11
CA SER A 23 -4.48 11.13 -8.12
C SER A 23 -5.91 11.43 -7.71
N ASN A 24 -6.31 12.71 -7.77
CA ASN A 24 -7.71 13.12 -7.61
C ASN A 24 -8.43 13.25 -8.97
N GLN A 25 -7.86 12.66 -10.02
CA GLN A 25 -8.48 12.62 -11.34
C GLN A 25 -9.37 11.39 -11.43
N TYR A 26 -10.68 11.64 -11.46
CA TYR A 26 -11.72 10.63 -11.59
C TYR A 26 -12.53 10.95 -12.84
N SER A 27 -12.95 9.91 -13.57
CA SER A 27 -13.95 10.00 -14.63
C SER A 27 -15.29 10.51 -14.08
N ILE A 28 -16.18 10.97 -14.97
CA ILE A 28 -17.50 11.45 -14.52
C ILE A 28 -18.28 10.30 -13.87
N GLU A 29 -18.14 9.10 -14.42
CA GLU A 29 -18.75 7.88 -13.93
C GLU A 29 -18.25 7.52 -12.53
N GLU A 30 -16.93 7.49 -12.30
CA GLU A 30 -16.35 7.24 -10.96
C GLU A 30 -16.80 8.30 -9.94
N ARG A 31 -16.93 9.57 -10.35
CA ARG A 31 -17.39 10.63 -9.45
C ARG A 31 -18.85 10.45 -9.04
N ILE A 32 -19.71 10.00 -9.97
CA ILE A 32 -21.11 9.69 -9.68
C ILE A 32 -21.16 8.51 -8.71
N GLU A 33 -20.44 7.42 -9.01
CA GLU A 33 -20.41 6.22 -8.17
C GLU A 33 -19.95 6.53 -6.74
N ILE A 34 -18.87 7.31 -6.57
CA ILE A 34 -18.36 7.69 -5.23
C ILE A 34 -19.43 8.46 -4.44
N VAL A 35 -20.18 9.36 -5.09
CA VAL A 35 -21.25 10.13 -4.43
C VAL A 35 -22.42 9.22 -4.07
N GLU A 36 -22.85 8.35 -4.97
CA GLU A 36 -23.94 7.39 -4.73
C GLU A 36 -23.61 6.43 -3.58
N LEU A 37 -22.39 5.89 -3.53
CA LEU A 37 -21.92 5.03 -2.43
C LEU A 37 -21.92 5.79 -1.11
N ARG A 38 -21.51 7.07 -1.11
CA ARG A 38 -21.52 7.89 0.09
C ARG A 38 -22.95 8.17 0.58
N GLU A 39 -23.87 8.50 -0.33
CA GLU A 39 -25.27 8.72 0.02
C GLU A 39 -25.94 7.44 0.54
N ALA A 40 -25.64 6.29 -0.05
CA ALA A 40 -26.13 5.00 0.41
C ALA A 40 -25.71 4.72 1.86
N PHE A 41 -24.42 4.92 2.18
CA PHE A 41 -23.91 4.78 3.54
C PHE A 41 -24.55 5.77 4.51
N ASP A 42 -24.69 7.05 4.13
CA ASP A 42 -25.25 8.08 5.00
C ASP A 42 -26.75 7.81 5.33
N ARG A 43 -27.48 7.15 4.42
CA ARG A 43 -28.91 6.84 4.59
C ARG A 43 -29.17 5.50 5.27
N TRP A 44 -28.40 4.46 4.94
CA TRP A 44 -28.57 3.10 5.46
C TRP A 44 -27.22 2.47 5.81
N PRO A 45 -26.58 2.91 6.91
CA PRO A 45 -25.22 2.49 7.24
C PRO A 45 -25.13 0.98 7.53
N ASP A 46 -26.12 0.41 8.22
CA ASP A 46 -26.10 -1.01 8.59
C ASP A 46 -26.24 -1.91 7.35
N GLU A 47 -27.17 -1.58 6.44
CA GLU A 47 -27.36 -2.32 5.18
C GLU A 47 -26.13 -2.19 4.26
N PHE A 48 -25.53 -1.00 4.20
CA PHE A 48 -24.29 -0.79 3.45
C PHE A 48 -23.16 -1.62 4.02
N ILE A 49 -22.99 -1.67 5.35
CA ILE A 49 -21.94 -2.49 5.98
C ILE A 49 -22.17 -3.99 5.69
N GLU A 50 -23.41 -4.47 5.85
CA GLU A 50 -23.79 -5.86 5.54
C GLU A 50 -23.46 -6.22 4.08
N GLN A 51 -23.71 -5.32 3.14
CA GLN A 51 -23.41 -5.53 1.71
C GLN A 51 -21.91 -5.78 1.44
N TYR A 52 -21.01 -5.20 2.23
CA TYR A 52 -19.56 -5.35 2.05
C TYR A 52 -18.93 -6.32 3.04
N GLU A 53 -19.72 -6.99 3.90
CA GLU A 53 -19.21 -7.88 4.96
C GLU A 53 -18.34 -9.01 4.39
N ASP A 54 -18.84 -9.72 3.37
CA ASP A 54 -18.10 -10.83 2.74
C ASP A 54 -16.77 -10.37 2.13
N ALA A 55 -16.76 -9.22 1.45
CA ALA A 55 -15.55 -8.66 0.83
C ALA A 55 -14.53 -8.23 1.89
N GLN A 56 -15.00 -7.63 2.99
CA GLN A 56 -14.16 -7.26 4.13
C GLN A 56 -13.60 -8.49 4.84
N GLN A 57 -14.41 -9.53 5.04
CA GLN A 57 -13.98 -10.78 5.66
C GLN A 57 -12.92 -11.50 4.82
N ALA A 58 -13.12 -11.58 3.50
CA ALA A 58 -12.13 -12.13 2.58
C ALA A 58 -10.80 -11.36 2.62
N LEU A 59 -10.87 -10.01 2.68
CA LEU A 59 -9.67 -9.18 2.81
C LEU A 59 -8.96 -9.43 4.15
N ILE A 60 -9.70 -9.52 5.26
CA ILE A 60 -9.15 -9.81 6.59
C ILE A 60 -8.42 -11.15 6.60
N GLU A 61 -9.04 -12.19 6.04
CA GLU A 61 -8.46 -13.53 5.93
C GLU A 61 -7.16 -13.47 5.11
N GLN A 62 -7.16 -12.79 3.96
CA GLN A 62 -5.96 -12.60 3.14
C GLN A 62 -4.84 -11.89 3.91
N VAL A 63 -5.14 -10.85 4.71
CA VAL A 63 -4.15 -10.19 5.57
C VAL A 63 -3.58 -11.16 6.60
N GLN A 64 -4.43 -11.93 7.26
CA GLN A 64 -4.04 -12.85 8.33
C GLN A 64 -3.17 -13.98 7.80
N ASP A 65 -3.50 -14.54 6.64
CA ASP A 65 -2.72 -15.58 5.99
C ASP A 65 -1.36 -15.05 5.53
N ALA A 66 -1.31 -13.84 4.97
CA ALA A 66 -0.07 -13.17 4.61
C ALA A 66 0.85 -12.95 5.84
N GLN A 67 0.28 -12.55 6.97
CA GLN A 67 1.03 -12.36 8.21
C GLN A 67 1.61 -13.68 8.74
N GLN A 68 0.84 -14.78 8.67
CA GLN A 68 1.27 -16.10 9.12
C GLN A 68 2.36 -16.70 8.23
N THR A 69 2.31 -16.43 6.93
CA THR A 69 3.25 -16.99 5.94
C THR A 69 4.50 -16.14 5.72
N LEU A 70 4.52 -14.88 6.17
CA LEU A 70 5.62 -13.95 5.92
C LEU A 70 7.00 -14.49 6.32
N ASP A 71 7.10 -15.19 7.45
CA ASP A 71 8.36 -15.71 7.98
C ASP A 71 8.97 -16.83 7.13
N ILE A 72 8.16 -17.50 6.31
CA ILE A 72 8.61 -18.59 5.41
C ILE A 72 8.81 -18.12 3.96
N VAL A 73 8.53 -16.85 3.66
CA VAL A 73 8.76 -16.30 2.31
C VAL A 73 10.25 -16.05 2.10
N GLU A 74 10.83 -16.78 1.15
CA GLU A 74 12.23 -16.60 0.77
C GLU A 74 12.35 -15.66 -0.43
N CYS A 75 13.37 -14.81 -0.39
CA CYS A 75 13.73 -13.94 -1.52
C CYS A 75 15.13 -14.34 -2.03
N PRO A 76 15.21 -14.89 -3.26
CA PRO A 76 16.47 -15.29 -3.89
C PRO A 76 17.49 -14.16 -3.93
N VAL A 77 18.78 -14.54 -3.84
CA VAL A 77 19.89 -13.57 -3.86
C VAL A 77 19.89 -12.70 -5.14
N GLU A 78 19.42 -13.25 -6.25
CA GLU A 78 19.32 -12.53 -7.52
C GLU A 78 18.32 -11.36 -7.45
N LEU A 79 17.19 -11.52 -6.77
CA LEU A 79 16.23 -10.42 -6.54
C LEU A 79 16.78 -9.39 -5.55
N ARG A 80 17.53 -9.84 -4.54
CA ARG A 80 18.25 -8.92 -3.63
C ARG A 80 19.28 -8.08 -4.38
N ARG A 81 19.97 -8.67 -5.37
CA ARG A 81 20.90 -7.93 -6.24
C ARG A 81 20.17 -6.87 -7.05
N VAL A 82 19.01 -7.21 -7.63
CA VAL A 82 18.17 -6.24 -8.36
C VAL A 82 17.78 -5.06 -7.46
N ILE A 83 17.37 -5.32 -6.21
CA ILE A 83 17.04 -4.24 -5.26
C ILE A 83 18.25 -3.32 -5.06
N ALA A 84 19.42 -3.90 -4.72
CA ALA A 84 20.64 -3.13 -4.47
C ALA A 84 21.09 -2.30 -5.68
N GLU A 85 21.06 -2.89 -6.89
CA GLU A 85 21.40 -2.20 -8.14
C GLU A 85 20.46 -1.02 -8.41
N ARG A 86 19.16 -1.18 -8.16
CA ARG A 86 18.17 -0.12 -8.37
C ARG A 86 18.27 0.98 -7.32
N CYS A 87 18.49 0.65 -6.05
CA CYS A 87 18.75 1.62 -4.99
C CYS A 87 20.03 2.42 -5.27
N HIS A 88 21.10 1.75 -5.71
CA HIS A 88 22.34 2.41 -6.11
C HIS A 88 22.13 3.34 -7.31
N ALA A 89 21.45 2.88 -8.37
CA ALA A 89 21.17 3.69 -9.56
C ALA A 89 20.29 4.92 -9.25
N ALA A 90 19.44 4.83 -8.23
CA ALA A 90 18.60 5.94 -7.77
C ALA A 90 19.32 6.91 -6.81
N ASN A 91 20.61 6.69 -6.50
CA ASN A 91 21.39 7.46 -5.53
C ASN A 91 20.71 7.56 -4.15
N VAL A 92 20.10 6.46 -3.70
CA VAL A 92 19.53 6.37 -2.33
C VAL A 92 20.68 6.50 -1.32
N ASP A 93 20.46 7.33 -0.30
CA ASP A 93 21.42 7.47 0.81
C ASP A 93 21.26 6.31 1.81
N GLY A 94 22.38 5.74 2.25
CA GLY A 94 22.41 4.59 3.15
C GLY A 94 21.77 3.31 2.56
N MET A 95 21.23 2.46 3.44
CA MET A 95 20.69 1.13 3.11
C MET A 95 19.19 0.99 3.43
N ARG A 96 18.54 2.10 3.78
CA ARG A 96 17.16 2.06 4.26
C ARG A 96 16.19 1.73 3.12
N GLY A 97 16.43 2.27 1.93
CA GLY A 97 15.65 1.94 0.73
C GLY A 97 15.70 0.44 0.43
N ASP A 98 16.89 -0.15 0.48
CA ASP A 98 17.11 -1.58 0.25
C ASP A 98 16.32 -2.44 1.23
N ILE A 99 16.43 -2.13 2.52
CA ILE A 99 15.73 -2.88 3.59
C ILE A 99 14.21 -2.79 3.43
N VAL A 100 13.70 -1.59 3.13
CA VAL A 100 12.25 -1.38 3.00
C VAL A 100 11.71 -2.04 1.74
N TRP A 101 12.40 -1.91 0.61
CA TRP A 101 11.99 -2.57 -0.64
C TRP A 101 11.99 -4.09 -0.46
N TYR A 102 13.05 -4.65 0.14
CA TYR A 102 13.12 -6.08 0.45
C TYR A 102 11.93 -6.54 1.30
N ARG A 103 11.63 -5.84 2.40
CA ARG A 103 10.49 -6.18 3.28
C ARG A 103 9.15 -6.03 2.57
N ALA A 104 8.96 -4.99 1.76
CA ALA A 104 7.74 -4.78 0.99
C ALA A 104 7.53 -5.89 -0.06
N ALA A 105 8.60 -6.34 -0.71
CA ALA A 105 8.54 -7.44 -1.67
C ALA A 105 8.14 -8.76 -1.00
N LEU A 106 8.69 -9.07 0.18
CA LEU A 106 8.28 -10.25 0.97
C LEU A 106 6.82 -10.16 1.42
N ALA A 107 6.41 -9.00 1.95
CA ALA A 107 5.03 -8.79 2.38
C ALA A 107 4.05 -8.92 1.22
N HIS A 108 4.39 -8.40 0.04
CA HIS A 108 3.57 -8.54 -1.16
C HIS A 108 3.53 -9.99 -1.66
N ALA A 109 4.66 -10.71 -1.63
CA ALA A 109 4.67 -12.13 -1.97
C ALA A 109 3.77 -12.94 -1.02
N ALA A 110 3.88 -12.73 0.30
CA ALA A 110 3.00 -13.37 1.28
C ALA A 110 1.52 -13.04 1.06
N TRP A 111 1.21 -11.79 0.68
CA TRP A 111 -0.16 -11.34 0.36
C TRP A 111 -0.78 -12.05 -0.84
N GLN A 112 0.04 -12.38 -1.85
CA GLN A 112 -0.43 -13.03 -3.07
C GLN A 112 -0.56 -14.55 -2.93
N GLY A 113 -0.15 -15.13 -1.79
CA GLY A 113 -0.08 -16.57 -1.54
C GLY A 113 1.03 -17.27 -2.31
#